data_AF-A0A482XT87-F1
#
_entry.id   AF-A0A482XT87-F1
#
_cell.length_a   1.000
_cell.length_b   1.000
_cell.length_c   1.000
_cell.angle_alpha   90.00
_cell.angle_beta   90.00
_cell.angle_gamma   90.00
#
_symmetry.space_group_name_H-M   'P 1'
#
loop_
_entity.id
_entity.type
_entity.pdbx_description
1 polymer ?
#
loop_
_entity_poly.entity_id
_entity_poly.type
_entity_poly.pdbx_seq_one_letter_code
_entity_poly.pdbx_strand_id
1 'polypeptide(L)'
;MAEKKAEVLIVTALDEIAWLFNLRGSDIEYNPVFFAYAAVTLSDVHLFIDESKLSPAVKGHFKEEGLNVTIHPYDQINKFISDQVSLFLIFYSFQ
;
A
#
# COMPACT_ATOMS: atom_id res chain seq x y z
N MET A 1 -8.09 -7.77 10.75
CA MET A 1 -8.04 -6.35 11.16
C MET A 1 -9.13 -6.03 12.20
N ALA A 2 -10.41 -6.20 11.88
CA ALA A 2 -11.53 -5.92 12.80
C ALA A 2 -11.43 -6.59 14.18
N GLU A 3 -11.14 -7.90 14.24
CA GLU A 3 -11.00 -8.63 15.52
C GLU A 3 -9.90 -8.07 16.43
N LYS A 4 -8.84 -7.50 15.84
CA LYS A 4 -7.71 -6.92 16.55
C LYS A 4 -7.86 -5.42 16.78
N LYS A 5 -9.01 -4.83 16.39
CA LYS A 5 -9.27 -3.38 16.43
C LYS A 5 -8.18 -2.58 15.71
N ALA A 6 -7.67 -3.11 14.61
CA ALA A 6 -6.70 -2.44 13.75
C ALA A 6 -7.40 -1.77 12.57
N GLU A 7 -7.17 -0.48 12.39
CA GLU A 7 -7.78 0.32 11.32
C GLU A 7 -6.93 0.32 10.03
N VAL A 8 -5.62 0.21 10.18
CA VAL A 8 -4.65 0.21 9.07
C VAL A 8 -3.63 -0.91 9.27
N LEU A 9 -3.34 -1.65 8.19
CA LEU A 9 -2.26 -2.61 8.09
C LEU A 9 -1.20 -2.06 7.13
N ILE A 10 0.01 -1.84 7.64
CA ILE A 10 1.17 -1.48 6.81
C ILE A 10 1.93 -2.74 6.46
N VAL A 11 2.11 -2.99 5.17
CA VAL A 11 2.90 -4.10 4.63
C VAL A 11 4.21 -3.55 4.11
N THR A 12 5.32 -4.07 4.64
CA THR A 12 6.69 -3.62 4.30
C THR A 12 7.51 -4.71 3.62
N ALA A 13 7.11 -5.98 3.76
CA ALA A 13 7.78 -7.10 3.12
C ALA A 13 7.43 -7.15 1.62
N LEU A 14 8.45 -7.08 0.76
CA LEU A 14 8.25 -6.90 -0.68
C LEU A 14 7.60 -8.11 -1.35
N ASP A 15 7.89 -9.31 -0.86
CA ASP A 15 7.28 -10.57 -1.28
C ASP A 15 5.80 -10.64 -0.90
N GLU A 16 5.44 -10.19 0.30
CA GLU A 16 4.03 -10.05 0.71
C GLU A 16 3.28 -9.05 -0.17
N ILE A 17 3.90 -7.91 -0.51
CA ILE A 17 3.33 -6.93 -1.43
C ILE A 17 3.15 -7.53 -2.84
N ALA A 18 4.18 -8.19 -3.38
CA ALA A 18 4.12 -8.84 -4.68
C ALA A 18 3.02 -9.91 -4.72
N TRP A 19 2.83 -10.65 -3.63
CA TRP A 19 1.76 -11.64 -3.52
C TRP A 19 0.38 -10.98 -3.40
N LEU A 20 0.23 -9.97 -2.54
CA LEU A 20 -1.03 -9.26 -2.27
C LEU A 20 -1.64 -8.65 -3.53
N PHE A 21 -0.83 -8.04 -4.39
CA PHE A 21 -1.28 -7.41 -5.64
C PHE A 21 -1.15 -8.33 -6.86
N ASN A 22 -0.66 -9.55 -6.69
CA ASN A 22 -0.31 -10.46 -7.77
C ASN A 22 0.62 -9.82 -8.84
N LEU A 23 1.57 -9.00 -8.40
CA LEU A 23 2.53 -8.30 -9.25
C LEU A 23 3.94 -8.87 -9.07
N ARG A 24 4.78 -8.74 -10.10
CA ARG A 24 6.20 -9.14 -10.05
C ARG A 24 7.07 -8.00 -10.57
N GLY A 25 8.25 -7.90 -9.96
CA GLY A 25 9.26 -6.89 -10.29
C GLY A 25 10.62 -7.51 -10.51
N SER A 26 11.61 -6.68 -10.80
CA SER A 26 12.99 -7.10 -11.01
C SER A 26 13.99 -6.15 -10.33
N ASP A 27 13.57 -5.47 -9.25
CA ASP A 27 14.43 -4.53 -8.53
C ASP A 27 15.53 -5.25 -7.72
N ILE A 28 15.28 -6.51 -7.34
CA ILE A 28 16.20 -7.34 -6.56
C ILE A 28 16.62 -8.54 -7.40
N GLU A 29 17.93 -8.76 -7.52
CA GLU A 29 18.46 -9.90 -8.28
C GLU A 29 17.98 -11.23 -7.66
N TYR A 30 17.57 -12.17 -8.52
CA TYR A 30 17.06 -13.50 -8.15
C TYR A 30 15.77 -13.53 -7.31
N ASN A 31 15.14 -12.39 -7.01
CA ASN A 31 13.86 -12.32 -6.32
C ASN A 31 12.89 -11.42 -7.10
N PRO A 32 11.77 -11.95 -7.64
CA PRO A 32 10.90 -11.21 -8.56
C PRO A 32 9.98 -10.19 -7.85
N VAL A 33 10.58 -9.30 -7.05
CA VAL A 33 9.93 -8.28 -6.22
C VAL A 33 10.35 -6.87 -6.64
N PHE A 34 9.64 -5.87 -6.12
CA PHE A 34 9.85 -4.46 -6.40
C PHE A 34 9.77 -3.64 -5.10
N PHE A 35 10.49 -2.52 -5.04
CA PHE A 35 10.43 -1.62 -3.89
C PHE A 35 9.05 -0.95 -3.82
N ALA A 36 8.32 -1.25 -2.77
CA ALA A 36 7.02 -0.65 -2.49
C ALA A 36 6.70 -0.72 -0.99
N TYR A 37 5.71 0.07 -0.59
CA TYR A 37 4.94 -0.16 0.64
C TYR A 37 3.46 -0.31 0.27
N ALA A 38 2.71 -1.03 1.10
CA ALA A 38 1.27 -1.04 1.01
C ALA A 38 0.63 -0.64 2.34
N ALA A 39 -0.46 0.13 2.26
CA ALA A 39 -1.33 0.36 3.39
C ALA A 39 -2.73 -0.13 3.04
N VAL A 40 -3.23 -1.08 3.81
CA VAL A 40 -4.59 -1.61 3.69
C VAL A 40 -5.41 -1.06 4.84
N THR A 41 -6.48 -0.34 4.52
CA THR A 41 -7.47 0.12 5.49
C THR A 41 -8.71 -0.77 5.43
N LEU A 42 -9.75 -0.46 6.20
CA LEU A 42 -11.02 -1.20 6.12
C LEU A 42 -11.78 -0.98 4.80
N SER A 43 -11.48 0.10 4.07
CA SER A 43 -12.20 0.52 2.86
C SER A 43 -11.31 0.67 1.63
N ASP A 44 -10.02 0.92 1.82
CA ASP A 44 -9.12 1.37 0.78
C ASP A 44 -7.81 0.61 0.79
N VAL A 45 -7.17 0.54 -0.38
CA VAL A 45 -5.84 -0.01 -0.55
C VAL A 45 -4.94 1.05 -1.18
N HIS A 46 -3.81 1.31 -0.53
CA HIS A 46 -2.81 2.27 -0.98
C HIS A 46 -1.52 1.54 -1.33
N LEU A 47 -0.96 1.82 -2.50
CA LEU A 47 0.32 1.30 -2.95
C LEU A 47 1.30 2.45 -3.16
N PHE A 48 2.39 2.44 -2.39
CA PHE A 48 3.46 3.43 -2.47
C PHE A 48 4.59 2.84 -3.31
N ILE A 49 4.76 3.33 -4.53
CA ILE A 49 5.71 2.81 -5.52
C ILE A 49 6.19 3.95 -6.41
N ASP A 50 7.36 3.78 -7.03
CA ASP A 50 7.75 4.62 -8.14
C ASP A 50 6.81 4.37 -9.34
N GLU A 51 6.00 5.37 -9.70
CA GLU A 51 5.01 5.26 -10.76
C GLU A 51 5.64 4.91 -12.13
N SER A 52 6.92 5.24 -12.35
CA SER A 52 7.63 4.87 -13.57
C SER A 52 7.74 3.35 -13.77
N LYS A 53 7.58 2.57 -12.68
CA LYS A 53 7.58 1.09 -12.70
C LYS A 53 6.22 0.49 -13.02
N LEU A 54 5.16 1.29 -13.01
CA LEU A 54 3.80 0.81 -13.31
C LEU A 54 3.53 0.88 -14.81
N SER A 55 3.55 -0.29 -15.45
CA SER A 55 3.17 -0.40 -16.85
C SER A 55 1.65 -0.18 -17.04
N PRO A 56 1.19 0.20 -18.24
CA PRO A 56 -0.23 0.28 -18.55
C PRO A 56 -0.99 -1.04 -18.28
N ALA A 57 -0.31 -2.18 -18.44
CA ALA A 57 -0.89 -3.50 -18.16
C ALA A 57 -1.21 -3.68 -16.67
N VAL A 58 -0.34 -3.19 -15.77
CA VAL A 58 -0.60 -3.23 -14.32
C VAL A 58 -1.80 -2.36 -13.95
N LYS A 59 -1.89 -1.15 -14.52
CA LYS A 59 -3.05 -0.27 -14.33
C LYS A 59 -4.34 -0.88 -14.89
N GLY A 60 -4.24 -1.66 -15.97
CA GLY A 60 -5.35 -2.45 -16.53
C GLY A 60 -5.78 -3.59 -15.61
N HIS A 61 -4.83 -4.35 -15.09
CA HIS A 61 -5.06 -5.47 -14.17
C HIS A 61 -5.89 -5.04 -12.95
N PHE A 62 -5.55 -3.92 -12.31
CA PHE A 62 -6.34 -3.43 -11.17
C PHE A 62 -7.80 -3.11 -11.53
N LYS A 63 -8.05 -2.59 -12.74
CA LYS A 63 -9.41 -2.30 -13.20
C LYS A 63 -10.19 -3.57 -13.53
N GLU A 64 -9.55 -4.55 -14.15
CA GLU A 64 -10.15 -5.84 -14.52
C GLU A 64 -10.56 -6.63 -13.27
N GLU A 65 -9.72 -6.64 -12.24
CA GLU A 65 -10.00 -7.26 -10.94
C GLU A 65 -10.95 -6.42 -10.05
N GLY A 66 -11.36 -5.24 -10.50
CA GLY A 66 -12.22 -4.33 -9.72
C GLY A 66 -11.56 -3.78 -8.44
N LEU A 67 -10.22 -3.80 -8.38
CA LEU A 67 -9.45 -3.32 -7.24
C LEU A 67 -9.28 -1.81 -7.29
N ASN A 68 -9.84 -1.10 -6.32
CA ASN A 68 -9.66 0.34 -6.16
C ASN A 68 -8.34 0.63 -5.41
N VAL A 69 -7.21 0.53 -6.12
CA VAL A 69 -5.88 0.81 -5.56
C VAL A 69 -5.49 2.27 -5.81
N THR A 70 -5.23 3.02 -4.74
CA THR A 70 -4.68 4.37 -4.83
C THR A 70 -3.16 4.30 -4.88
N ILE A 71 -2.57 4.84 -5.95
CA ILE A 71 -1.11 4.88 -6.12
C ILE A 71 -0.55 6.16 -5.53
N HIS A 72 0.53 6.04 -4.76
CA HIS A 72 1.29 7.14 -4.19
C HIS A 72 2.77 7.02 -4.54
N PRO A 73 3.52 8.13 -4.58
CA PRO A 73 4.98 8.08 -4.63
C PRO A 73 5.57 7.32 -3.44
N TYR A 74 6.63 6.55 -3.68
CA TYR A 74 7.28 5.69 -2.69
C TYR A 74 7.67 6.41 -1.38
N ASP A 75 8.13 7.66 -1.48
CA ASP A 75 8.58 8.48 -0.36
C ASP A 75 7.46 9.05 0.51
N GLN A 76 6.19 8.98 0.08
CA GLN A 76 5.06 9.52 0.81
C GLN A 76 4.55 8.63 1.96
N ILE A 77 5.08 7.41 2.12
CA ILE A 77 4.66 6.48 3.18
C ILE A 77 4.78 7.11 4.58
N ASN A 78 5.87 7.84 4.85
CA ASN A 78 6.09 8.47 6.15
C ASN A 78 5.04 9.55 6.44
N LYS A 79 4.68 10.33 5.42
CA LYS A 79 3.64 11.35 5.52
C LYS A 79 2.28 10.68 5.78
N PHE A 80 1.95 9.64 5.04
CA PHE A 80 0.71 8.89 5.22
C PHE A 80 0.59 8.36 6.65
N ILE A 81 1.62 7.69 7.17
CA ILE A 81 1.63 7.17 8.55
C ILE A 81 1.47 8.30 9.57
N SER A 82 2.20 9.41 9.40
CA SER A 82 2.11 10.58 10.28
C SER A 82 0.70 11.17 10.32
N ASP A 83 0.05 11.29 9.16
CA ASP A 83 -1.31 11.83 9.05
C ASP A 83 -2.33 10.92 9.76
N GLN A 84 -2.21 9.59 9.61
CA GLN A 84 -3.08 8.62 10.28
C GLN A 84 -2.92 8.66 11.82
N VAL A 85 -1.70 8.75 12.33
CA VAL A 85 -1.44 8.83 13.78
C VAL A 85 -1.92 10.17 14.34
N SER A 86 -1.67 11.28 13.62
CA SER A 86 -2.12 12.61 14.04
C SER A 86 -3.64 12.69 14.12
N LEU A 87 -4.33 12.09 13.15
CA LEU A 87 -5.78 12.00 13.13
C LEU A 87 -6.31 11.24 14.36
N PHE A 88 -5.69 10.10 14.69
CA PHE A 88 -6.07 9.31 15.86
C PHE A 88 -5.86 10.07 17.18
N LEU A 89 -4.74 10.79 17.33
CA LEU A 89 -4.47 11.61 18.52
C LEU A 89 -5.45 12.78 18.68
N ILE A 90 -5.85 13.41 17.59
CA ILE A 90 -6.88 14.47 17.61
C ILE A 90 -8.19 13.87 18.11
N PHE A 91 -8.66 12.75 17.55
CA PHE A 91 -9.91 12.12 17.98
C PHE A 91 -9.89 11.68 19.45
N TYR A 92 -8.76 11.18 19.95
CA TYR A 92 -8.58 10.84 21.37
C TYR A 92 -8.58 12.06 22.30
N SER A 93 -8.23 13.25 21.81
CA SER A 93 -8.22 14.48 22.61
C SER A 93 -9.62 15.10 22.77
N PHE A 94 -10.62 14.60 22.05
CA PHE A 94 -12.02 15.05 22.10
C PHE A 94 -12.98 14.05 22.75
N GLN A 95 -12.44 13.02 23.42
CA GLN A 95 -13.20 12.00 24.16
C GLN A 95 -12.82 12.02 25.65
#